data_AF-A0A354FEC4-F1
#
_entry.id   AF-A0A354FEC4-F1
#
_cell.length_a   1.000
_cell.length_b   1.000
_cell.length_c   1.000
_cell.angle_alpha   90.00
_cell.angle_beta   90.00
_cell.angle_gamma   90.00
#
_symmetry.space_group_name_H-M   'P 1'
#
loop_
_entity.id
_entity.type
_entity.pdbx_description
1 polymer ?
#
loop_
_entity_poly.entity_id
_entity_poly.type
_entity_poly.pdbx_seq_one_letter_code
_entity_poly.pdbx_strand_id
1 'polypeptide(L)'
;MNVLILENKDTWFTFRKLIQDTGKNVFAGTQVDVLIYGEGNKISKRGALEQYEAGMLRGKTGAKGCFLYFGDLDREGIRLFFQARKANPCLDIKPFARLYHLMLDLAEGVELPESPDKRTVEAPIAEFASLLDFADADLLTEILEKGCFIPQEIVNYQVLSGILC
;
A
#
# COMPACT_ATOMS: atom_id res chain seq x y z
N MET A 1 5.53 -12.43 -10.56
CA MET A 1 4.63 -12.66 -9.42
C MET A 1 4.59 -11.40 -8.58
N ASN A 2 3.39 -10.91 -8.30
CA ASN A 2 3.15 -9.68 -7.56
C ASN A 2 2.63 -10.01 -6.16
N VAL A 3 3.29 -9.47 -5.16
CA VAL A 3 2.94 -9.61 -3.74
C VAL A 3 2.42 -8.28 -3.26
N LEU A 4 1.17 -8.22 -2.80
CA LEU A 4 0.57 -7.02 -2.25
C LEU A 4 0.65 -7.05 -0.72
N ILE A 5 1.34 -6.08 -0.15
CA ILE A 5 1.44 -5.81 1.28
C ILE A 5 0.36 -4.79 1.64
N LEU A 6 -0.54 -5.18 2.54
CA LEU A 6 -1.65 -4.37 3.04
C LEU A 6 -1.38 -3.98 4.49
N GLU A 7 -1.36 -2.68 4.76
CA GLU A 7 -1.10 -2.16 6.11
C GLU A 7 -2.19 -2.56 7.11
N ASN A 8 -3.47 -2.34 6.74
CA ASN A 8 -4.61 -2.52 7.64
C ASN A 8 -5.25 -3.90 7.51
N LYS A 9 -5.69 -4.45 8.64
CA LYS A 9 -6.27 -5.80 8.73
C LYS A 9 -7.61 -5.89 7.99
N ASP A 10 -8.44 -4.86 8.10
CA ASP A 10 -9.77 -4.82 7.51
C ASP A 10 -9.69 -4.71 5.98
N THR A 11 -8.77 -3.89 5.47
CA THR A 11 -8.44 -3.87 4.05
C THR A 11 -7.92 -5.23 3.59
N TRP A 12 -6.99 -5.86 4.33
CA TRP A 12 -6.53 -7.21 4.01
C TRP A 12 -7.65 -8.24 3.93
N PHE A 13 -8.58 -8.20 4.87
CA PHE A 13 -9.74 -9.09 4.86
C PHE A 13 -10.63 -8.85 3.64
N THR A 14 -10.83 -7.59 3.26
CA THR A 14 -11.63 -7.18 2.10
C THR A 14 -11.05 -7.72 0.79
N PHE A 15 -9.75 -7.51 0.54
CA PHE A 15 -9.06 -8.06 -0.63
C PHE A 15 -9.13 -9.59 -0.65
N ARG A 16 -8.83 -10.24 0.48
CA ARG A 16 -8.87 -11.71 0.59
C ARG A 16 -10.26 -12.24 0.27
N LYS A 17 -11.30 -11.63 0.84
CA LYS A 17 -12.68 -12.03 0.61
C LYS A 17 -13.06 -11.91 -0.87
N LEU A 18 -12.72 -10.80 -1.53
CA LEU A 18 -13.00 -10.63 -2.96
C LEU A 18 -12.34 -11.71 -3.83
N ILE A 19 -11.07 -12.03 -3.58
CA ILE A 19 -10.38 -13.11 -4.31
C ILE A 19 -11.07 -14.46 -4.06
N GLN A 20 -11.50 -14.73 -2.83
CA GLN A 20 -12.19 -15.99 -2.48
C GLN A 20 -13.57 -16.09 -3.12
N ASP A 21 -14.34 -15.00 -3.12
CA ASP A 21 -15.71 -14.98 -3.62
C ASP A 21 -15.75 -15.04 -5.16
N THR A 22 -14.77 -14.44 -5.84
CA THR A 22 -14.81 -14.26 -7.30
C THR A 22 -13.81 -15.13 -8.06
N GLY A 23 -12.75 -15.62 -7.40
CA GLY A 23 -11.60 -16.26 -8.05
C GLY A 23 -10.72 -15.31 -8.85
N LYS A 24 -11.07 -14.02 -8.91
CA LYS A 24 -10.33 -12.97 -9.64
C LYS A 24 -9.27 -12.35 -8.75
N ASN A 25 -8.17 -11.92 -9.34
CA ASN A 25 -7.05 -11.37 -8.60
C ASN A 25 -6.35 -10.20 -9.32
N VAL A 26 -7.00 -9.59 -10.33
CA VAL A 26 -6.48 -8.41 -11.01
C VAL A 26 -7.16 -7.16 -10.48
N PHE A 27 -6.45 -6.36 -9.69
CA PHE A 27 -6.95 -5.12 -9.12
C PHE A 27 -6.36 -3.93 -9.86
N ALA A 28 -7.20 -3.01 -10.36
CA ALA A 28 -6.76 -1.83 -11.10
C ALA A 28 -5.78 -2.17 -12.25
N GLY A 29 -6.06 -3.27 -12.97
CA GLY A 29 -5.23 -3.76 -14.08
C GLY A 29 -3.93 -4.46 -13.66
N THR A 30 -3.68 -4.66 -12.36
CA THR A 30 -2.47 -5.33 -11.85
C THR A 30 -2.85 -6.65 -11.19
N GLN A 31 -2.32 -7.75 -11.71
CA GLN A 31 -2.47 -9.08 -11.09
C GLN A 31 -1.80 -9.10 -9.72
N VAL A 32 -2.47 -9.65 -8.71
CA VAL A 32 -1.97 -9.83 -7.34
C VAL A 32 -2.02 -11.32 -7.00
N ASP A 33 -0.86 -11.93 -6.84
CA ASP A 33 -0.75 -13.38 -6.64
C ASP A 33 -0.76 -13.76 -5.15
N VAL A 34 -0.26 -12.84 -4.31
CA VAL A 34 -0.10 -13.07 -2.87
C VAL A 34 -0.51 -11.82 -2.11
N LEU A 35 -1.31 -12.00 -1.05
CA LEU A 35 -1.64 -10.96 -0.08
C LEU A 35 -0.85 -11.16 1.21
N ILE A 36 -0.15 -10.12 1.67
CA ILE A 36 0.53 -10.06 2.95
C ILE A 36 -0.14 -8.99 3.80
N TYR A 37 -0.50 -9.34 5.04
CA TYR A 37 -0.89 -8.34 6.04
C TYR A 37 0.38 -7.80 6.72
N GLY A 38 0.59 -6.48 6.66
CA GLY A 38 1.81 -5.80 7.10
C GLY A 38 1.93 -5.66 8.62
N GLU A 39 0.79 -5.53 9.32
CA GLU A 39 0.69 -5.37 10.78
C GLU A 39 1.62 -4.28 11.32
N GLY A 40 1.57 -3.09 10.70
CA GLY A 40 2.38 -1.92 11.03
C GLY A 40 3.89 -2.17 10.90
N ASN A 41 4.51 -2.65 11.98
CA ASN A 41 5.97 -2.77 12.12
C ASN A 41 6.55 -4.16 11.77
N LYS A 42 5.73 -5.20 11.54
CA LYS A 42 6.28 -6.56 11.33
C LYS A 42 7.01 -6.69 9.99
N ILE A 43 6.55 -6.01 8.96
CA ILE A 43 7.21 -5.93 7.65
C ILE A 43 8.49 -5.08 7.66
N SER A 44 8.61 -4.16 8.63
CA SER A 44 9.79 -3.33 8.85
C SER A 44 10.91 -4.06 9.59
N LYS A 45 10.69 -5.33 10.00
CA LYS A 45 11.76 -6.18 10.55
C LYS A 45 12.75 -6.54 9.44
N ARG A 46 14.03 -6.36 9.73
CA ARG A 46 15.15 -6.59 8.79
C ARG A 46 15.07 -7.99 8.18
N GLY A 47 14.97 -8.04 6.84
CA GLY A 47 14.94 -9.27 6.05
C GLY A 47 13.68 -10.13 6.20
N ALA A 48 12.61 -9.65 6.83
CA ALA A 48 11.39 -10.45 7.02
C ALA A 48 10.71 -10.80 5.70
N LEU A 49 10.61 -9.84 4.77
CA LEU A 49 10.04 -10.09 3.45
C LEU A 49 11.00 -10.87 2.57
N GLU A 50 12.31 -10.67 2.73
CA GLU A 50 13.34 -11.44 2.01
C GLU A 50 13.31 -12.92 2.40
N GLN A 51 13.17 -13.23 3.69
CA GLN A 51 13.01 -14.62 4.16
C GLN A 51 11.73 -15.25 3.63
N TYR A 52 10.63 -14.49 3.58
CA TYR A 52 9.39 -14.94 2.96
C TYR A 52 9.57 -15.22 1.46
N GLU A 53 10.23 -14.32 0.72
CA GLU A 53 10.51 -14.49 -0.70
C GLU A 53 11.39 -15.73 -0.97
N ALA A 54 12.46 -15.90 -0.20
CA ALA A 54 13.38 -17.03 -0.35
C ALA A 54 12.72 -18.37 -0.01
N GLY A 55 11.94 -18.44 1.07
CA GLY A 55 11.35 -19.68 1.57
C GLY A 55 10.07 -20.11 0.84
N MET A 56 9.22 -19.16 0.44
CA MET A 56 7.89 -19.46 -0.10
C MET A 56 7.74 -19.20 -1.60
N LEU A 57 8.44 -18.19 -2.13
CA LEU A 57 8.20 -17.69 -3.49
C LEU A 57 9.23 -18.21 -4.50
N ARG A 58 10.52 -18.11 -4.18
CA ARG A 58 11.61 -18.60 -5.04
C ARG A 58 11.58 -20.11 -5.23
N GLY A 59 11.27 -20.86 -4.18
CA GLY A 59 11.13 -22.33 -4.26
C GLY A 59 9.98 -22.80 -5.16
N LYS A 60 8.96 -21.97 -5.40
CA LYS A 60 7.79 -22.32 -6.22
C LYS A 60 7.86 -21.82 -7.66
N THR A 61 8.52 -20.70 -7.92
CA THR A 61 8.43 -20.00 -9.22
C THR A 61 9.79 -19.67 -9.85
N GLY A 62 10.89 -19.77 -9.11
CA GLY A 62 12.24 -19.40 -9.59
C GLY A 62 12.44 -17.91 -9.89
N ALA A 63 11.38 -17.09 -9.80
CA ALA A 63 11.39 -15.67 -10.14
C ALA A 63 11.37 -14.79 -8.88
N LYS A 64 12.04 -13.65 -8.96
CA LYS A 64 12.00 -12.61 -7.92
C LYS A 64 10.60 -11.97 -7.90
N GLY A 65 9.98 -11.87 -6.73
CA GLY A 65 8.68 -11.23 -6.57
C GLY A 65 8.77 -9.70 -6.68
N CYS A 66 7.79 -9.06 -7.33
CA CYS A 66 7.56 -7.62 -7.23
C CYS A 66 6.66 -7.36 -6.02
N PHE A 67 7.09 -6.50 -5.10
CA PHE A 67 6.34 -6.21 -3.88
C PHE A 67 5.68 -4.85 -4.01
N LEU A 68 4.36 -4.84 -3.87
CA LEU A 68 3.52 -3.64 -3.91
C LEU A 68 3.06 -3.33 -2.49
N TYR A 69 3.29 -2.11 -2.03
CA TYR A 69 2.83 -1.63 -0.72
C TYR A 69 1.56 -0.81 -0.89
N PHE A 70 0.56 -1.07 -0.04
CA PHE A 70 -0.65 -0.27 0.04
C PHE A 70 -1.05 -0.10 1.51
N GLY A 71 -1.15 1.15 1.94
CA GLY A 71 -1.47 1.55 3.31
C GLY A 71 -2.13 2.92 3.33
N ASP A 72 -2.31 3.48 4.53
CA ASP A 72 -2.91 4.80 4.70
C ASP A 72 -2.07 5.86 4.00
N LEU A 73 -2.74 6.86 3.42
CA LEU A 73 -2.06 8.02 2.83
C LEU A 73 -1.90 9.10 3.91
N ASP A 74 -1.03 8.80 4.85
CA ASP A 74 -0.62 9.66 5.95
C ASP A 74 0.92 9.66 6.12
N ARG A 75 1.44 10.38 7.13
CA ARG A 75 2.90 10.38 7.39
C ARG A 75 3.42 9.04 7.92
N GLU A 76 2.61 8.30 8.66
CA GLU A 76 2.98 6.99 9.23
C GLU A 76 3.11 5.93 8.13
N GLY A 77 2.09 5.75 7.30
CA GLY A 77 2.05 4.82 6.18
C GLY A 77 3.18 5.08 5.19
N ILE A 78 3.46 6.35 4.86
CA ILE A 78 4.62 6.72 4.04
C ILE A 78 5.92 6.28 4.73
N ARG A 79 6.07 6.55 6.03
CA ARG A 79 7.26 6.15 6.79
C ARG A 79 7.41 4.62 6.83
N LEU A 80 6.32 3.89 7.06
CA LEU A 80 6.31 2.42 7.10
C LEU A 80 6.72 1.82 5.75
N PHE A 81 6.24 2.39 4.65
CA PHE A 81 6.70 2.01 3.31
C PHE A 81 8.23 2.11 3.18
N PHE A 82 8.81 3.27 3.54
CA PHE A 82 10.27 3.46 3.45
C PHE A 82 11.04 2.57 4.42
N GLN A 83 10.50 2.32 5.62
CA GLN A 83 11.11 1.37 6.56
C GLN A 83 11.10 -0.05 6.01
N ALA A 84 10.00 -0.52 5.42
CA ALA A 84 9.91 -1.83 4.79
C ALA A 84 10.90 -1.96 3.63
N ARG A 85 11.01 -0.92 2.78
CA ARG A 85 11.99 -0.86 1.68
C ARG A 85 13.44 -0.90 2.19
N LYS A 86 13.77 -0.13 3.22
CA LYS A 86 15.11 -0.10 3.84
C LYS A 86 15.46 -1.41 4.55
N ALA A 87 14.49 -2.05 5.19
CA ALA A 87 14.66 -3.31 5.91
C ALA A 87 14.88 -4.51 4.98
N ASN A 88 14.50 -4.39 3.70
CA ASN A 88 14.55 -5.46 2.69
C ASN A 88 15.21 -4.96 1.40
N PRO A 89 16.50 -4.56 1.44
CA PRO A 89 17.19 -3.92 0.32
C PRO A 89 17.34 -4.83 -0.91
N CYS A 90 17.21 -6.15 -0.74
CA CYS A 90 17.25 -7.09 -1.86
C CYS A 90 15.92 -7.19 -2.60
N LEU A 91 14.83 -6.61 -2.10
CA LEU A 91 13.51 -6.66 -2.74
C LEU A 91 13.20 -5.39 -3.52
N ASP A 92 12.42 -5.55 -4.60
CA ASP A 92 11.83 -4.43 -5.32
C ASP A 92 10.47 -4.10 -4.68
N ILE A 93 10.48 -3.24 -3.65
CA ILE A 93 9.29 -2.77 -2.94
C ILE A 93 8.90 -1.40 -3.49
N LYS A 94 7.70 -1.30 -4.06
CA LYS A 94 7.13 -0.10 -4.67
C LYS A 94 5.75 0.21 -4.09
N PRO A 95 5.33 1.47 -4.02
CA PRO A 95 3.94 1.76 -3.69
C PRO A 95 3.03 1.24 -4.81
N PHE A 96 1.84 0.78 -4.46
CA PHE A 96 0.84 0.40 -5.44
C PHE A 96 0.19 1.66 -6.02
N ALA A 97 0.89 2.29 -6.98
CA ALA A 97 0.52 3.59 -7.52
C ALA A 97 -0.96 3.70 -7.91
N ARG A 98 -1.49 2.72 -8.65
CA ARG A 98 -2.90 2.73 -9.09
C ARG A 98 -3.92 2.80 -7.95
N LEU A 99 -3.66 2.13 -6.82
CA LEU A 99 -4.58 2.19 -5.67
C LEU A 99 -4.46 3.52 -4.93
N TYR A 100 -3.26 4.10 -4.85
CA TYR A 100 -3.08 5.43 -4.28
C TYR A 100 -3.73 6.53 -5.12
N HIS A 101 -3.63 6.46 -6.45
CA HIS A 101 -4.37 7.35 -7.35
C HIS A 101 -5.89 7.23 -7.13
N LEU A 102 -6.40 6.01 -7.00
CA LEU A 102 -7.81 5.79 -6.69
C LEU A 102 -8.22 6.38 -5.33
N MET A 103 -7.37 6.32 -4.30
CA MET A 103 -7.66 6.95 -3.01
C MET A 103 -7.84 8.46 -3.14
N LEU A 104 -7.03 9.10 -3.96
CA LEU A 104 -7.10 10.54 -4.21
C LEU A 104 -8.36 10.92 -4.99
N ASP A 105 -8.68 10.17 -6.03
CA ASP A 105 -9.93 10.35 -6.80
C ASP A 105 -11.16 10.22 -5.89
N LEU A 106 -11.15 9.27 -4.95
CA LEU A 106 -12.25 9.07 -4.00
C LEU A 106 -12.30 10.12 -2.88
N ALA A 107 -11.18 10.77 -2.59
CA ALA A 107 -11.09 11.83 -1.59
C ALA A 107 -11.52 13.19 -2.14
N GLU A 108 -11.61 13.35 -3.47
CA GLU A 108 -12.00 14.61 -4.08
C GLU A 108 -13.42 15.03 -3.63
N GLY A 109 -13.52 16.22 -3.03
CA GLY A 109 -14.79 16.75 -2.54
C GLY A 109 -15.35 16.08 -1.29
N VAL A 110 -14.58 15.18 -0.65
CA VAL A 110 -14.96 14.50 0.60
C VAL A 110 -14.29 15.19 1.80
N GLU A 111 -15.01 15.31 2.91
CA GLU A 111 -14.43 15.75 4.16
C GLU A 111 -13.51 14.66 4.72
N LEU A 112 -12.21 14.93 4.70
CA LEU A 112 -11.20 13.98 5.16
C LEU A 112 -11.09 13.97 6.69
N PRO A 113 -10.84 12.80 7.31
CA PRO A 113 -10.63 12.72 8.74
C PRO A 113 -9.35 13.44 9.16
N GLU A 114 -9.38 14.01 10.37
CA GLU A 114 -8.17 14.51 11.02
C GLU A 114 -7.23 13.36 11.40
N SER A 115 -5.94 13.56 11.18
CA SER A 115 -4.90 12.63 11.61
C SER A 115 -4.91 12.50 13.13
N PRO A 116 -5.09 11.28 13.68
CA PRO A 116 -4.98 11.04 15.12
C PRO A 116 -3.53 11.23 15.59
N ASP A 117 -2.55 11.07 14.69
CA ASP A 117 -1.15 11.33 14.99
C ASP A 117 -0.80 12.79 14.70
N LYS A 118 -0.66 13.56 15.79
CA LYS A 118 -0.21 14.96 15.77
C LYS A 118 1.31 15.10 15.86
N ARG A 119 2.04 13.98 15.91
CA ARG A 119 3.51 14.01 15.97
C ARG A 119 4.02 14.51 14.62
N THR A 120 4.98 15.43 14.68
CA THR A 120 5.75 15.87 13.51
C THR A 120 6.78 14.80 13.15
N VAL A 121 6.32 13.61 12.73
CA VAL A 121 7.24 12.60 12.25
C VAL A 121 7.65 12.96 10.83
N GLU A 122 8.96 13.06 10.59
CA GLU A 122 9.49 13.26 9.25
C GLU A 122 9.17 12.05 8.39
N ALA A 123 8.49 12.30 7.27
CA ALA A 123 8.19 11.33 6.24
C ALA A 123 8.69 11.86 4.89
N PRO A 124 9.31 11.05 4.01
CA PRO A 124 9.80 11.50 2.71
C PRO A 124 8.66 11.70 1.70
N ILE A 125 7.77 12.68 1.93
CA ILE A 125 6.54 12.90 1.14
C ILE A 125 6.87 13.13 -0.34
N ALA A 126 7.84 14.01 -0.65
CA ALA A 126 8.23 14.30 -2.02
C ALA A 126 8.79 13.07 -2.76
N GLU A 127 9.59 12.24 -2.07
CA GLU A 127 10.09 10.99 -2.66
C GLU A 127 8.95 9.99 -2.89
N PHE A 128 8.01 9.89 -1.95
CA PHE A 128 6.83 9.04 -2.10
C PHE A 128 5.95 9.46 -3.29
N ALA A 129 5.67 10.76 -3.41
CA ALA A 129 4.92 11.32 -4.54
C ALA A 129 5.63 11.03 -5.87
N SER A 130 6.96 11.15 -5.93
CA SER A 130 7.73 10.81 -7.13
C SER A 130 7.58 9.32 -7.50
N LEU A 131 7.57 8.41 -6.52
CA LEU A 131 7.38 6.97 -6.75
C LEU A 131 5.98 6.61 -7.26
N LEU A 132 4.99 7.46 -6.98
CA LEU A 132 3.62 7.31 -7.47
C LEU A 132 3.44 7.85 -8.91
N ASP A 133 4.50 8.41 -9.51
CA ASP A 133 4.44 9.21 -10.74
C ASP A 133 3.42 10.35 -10.60
N PHE A 134 3.43 10.97 -9.42
CA PHE A 134 2.45 11.98 -9.04
C PHE A 134 2.87 13.35 -9.58
N ALA A 135 2.06 13.92 -10.46
CA ALA A 135 2.23 15.32 -10.88
C ALA A 135 1.90 16.29 -9.73
N ASP A 136 1.02 15.90 -8.81
CA ASP A 136 0.47 16.75 -7.75
C ASP A 136 1.07 16.45 -6.38
N ALA A 137 2.40 16.35 -6.27
CA ALA A 137 3.07 16.23 -4.97
C ALA A 137 2.61 17.31 -3.96
N ASP A 138 2.16 18.45 -4.47
CA ASP A 138 1.57 19.55 -3.73
C ASP A 138 0.23 19.17 -3.07
N LEU A 139 -0.64 18.42 -3.74
CA LEU A 139 -1.92 17.97 -3.16
C LEU A 139 -1.70 17.04 -1.97
N LEU A 140 -0.80 16.07 -2.11
CA LEU A 140 -0.45 15.17 -1.01
C LEU A 140 0.14 15.96 0.17
N THR A 141 1.02 16.92 -0.13
CA THR A 141 1.60 17.78 0.90
C THR A 141 0.53 18.62 1.59
N GLU A 142 -0.40 19.21 0.84
CA GLU A 142 -1.49 20.04 1.36
C GLU A 142 -2.42 19.25 2.30
N ILE A 143 -2.83 18.03 1.92
CA ILE A 143 -3.66 17.16 2.77
C ILE A 143 -2.96 16.92 4.11
N LEU A 144 -1.68 16.56 4.08
CA LEU A 144 -0.90 16.23 5.27
C LEU A 144 -0.55 17.47 6.12
N GLU A 145 -0.36 18.64 5.51
CA GLU A 145 -0.11 19.91 6.21
C GLU A 145 -1.38 20.44 6.90
N LYS A 146 -2.56 20.23 6.31
CA LYS A 146 -3.85 20.49 6.96
C LYS A 146 -4.13 19.54 8.13
N GLY A 147 -3.25 18.57 8.38
CA GLY A 147 -3.41 17.57 9.43
C GLY A 147 -4.50 16.55 9.12
N CYS A 148 -4.90 16.42 7.86
CA CYS A 148 -5.82 15.39 7.39
C CYS A 148 -5.05 14.19 6.84
N PHE A 149 -5.75 13.10 6.58
CA PHE A 149 -5.20 11.95 5.85
C PHE A 149 -6.28 11.22 5.05
N ILE A 150 -5.88 10.35 4.13
CA ILE A 150 -6.80 9.46 3.43
C ILE A 150 -6.63 8.04 3.97
N PRO A 151 -7.65 7.46 4.65
CA PRO A 151 -7.57 6.11 5.17
C PRO A 151 -7.62 5.08 4.03
N GLN A 152 -6.90 3.98 4.18
CA GLN A 152 -6.86 2.86 3.24
C GLN A 152 -8.27 2.31 2.97
N GLU A 153 -9.16 2.37 3.96
CA GLU A 153 -10.55 1.91 3.93
C GLU A 153 -11.46 2.72 3.00
N ILE A 154 -11.02 3.88 2.49
CA ILE A 154 -11.74 4.58 1.42
C ILE A 154 -11.91 3.67 0.19
N VAL A 155 -10.94 2.77 -0.02
CA VAL A 155 -10.98 1.69 -1.02
C VAL A 155 -11.66 0.46 -0.39
N ASN A 156 -12.97 0.58 -0.16
CA ASN A 156 -13.79 -0.46 0.47
C ASN A 156 -14.16 -1.60 -0.51
N TYR A 157 -14.93 -2.59 -0.04
CA TYR A 157 -15.37 -3.74 -0.84
C TYR A 157 -16.07 -3.35 -2.15
N GLN A 158 -16.95 -2.35 -2.13
CA GLN A 158 -17.72 -1.94 -3.32
C GLN A 158 -16.80 -1.31 -4.36
N VAL A 159 -15.91 -0.42 -3.92
CA VAL A 159 -14.89 0.20 -4.78
C VAL A 159 -13.99 -0.88 -5.38
N LEU A 160 -13.44 -1.76 -4.55
CA LEU A 160 -12.55 -2.83 -5.01
C LEU A 160 -13.23 -3.79 -5.97
N SER A 161 -14.50 -4.14 -5.72
CA SER A 161 -15.27 -4.98 -6.63
C SER A 161 -15.49 -4.31 -8.00
N GLY A 162 -15.58 -2.99 -8.05
CA GLY A 162 -15.76 -2.24 -9.30
C GLY A 162 -14.51 -2.21 -10.19
N ILE A 163 -13.33 -2.41 -9.62
CA ILE A 163 -12.03 -2.39 -10.33
C ILE A 163 -11.39 -3.78 -10.49
N LEU A 164 -12.09 -4.84 -10.05
CA LEU A 164 -11.62 -6.22 -10.04
C LEU A 164 -11.94 -6.92 -11.37
N CYS A 165 -10.90 -7.37 -12.05
CA CYS A 165 -11.00 -8.06 -13.35
C CYS A 165 -10.74 -9.57 -13.22
#